data_AF-A0A1M5DA71-F1
#
_entry.id   AF-A0A1M5DA71-F1
#
_cell.length_a   1.000
_cell.length_b   1.000
_cell.length_c   1.000
_cell.angle_alpha   90.00
_cell.angle_beta   90.00
_cell.angle_gamma   90.00
#
_symmetry.space_group_name_H-M   'P 1'
#
loop_
_entity.id
_entity.type
_entity.pdbx_description
1 polymer ?
#
loop_
_entity_poly.entity_id
_entity_poly.type
_entity_poly.pdbx_seq_one_letter_code
_entity_poly.pdbx_strand_id
1 'polypeptide(L)'
;MLWTISGFTAPAVQKPVQKQLRMDSSKLILRNFDAEKIKAYTEQTEFSYKETPPDQDSLWARFWRWFWNWFTGVLENKTSGTFIKYGIIVALAALVAYIIIKAMGLDLKIFTGKSKMVEIPYSESLENIHEINFSGELDKAIATGNYRLGVRLLYLHALKVMNDHQLINWQPEKTNQIYIEELTDPVKRKHFGELTTQFEYIWYGEFFINKESFAEVKKDFDTFNGRRT
;
A
#
# COMPACT_ATOMS: atom_id res chain seq x y z
N MET A 1 -0.08 26.15 93.10
CA MET A 1 -0.65 27.29 92.33
C MET A 1 -1.47 26.70 91.19
N LEU A 2 -2.79 26.78 91.31
CA LEU A 2 -3.77 26.18 90.39
C LEU A 2 -3.85 27.02 89.10
N TRP A 3 -3.63 26.41 87.95
CA TRP A 3 -3.98 26.98 86.64
C TRP A 3 -5.23 26.26 86.13
N THR A 4 -6.38 26.93 86.11
CA THR A 4 -7.60 26.45 85.47
C THR A 4 -7.59 26.87 84.01
N ILE A 5 -7.53 25.89 83.12
CA ILE A 5 -7.65 26.10 81.67
C ILE A 5 -9.13 26.30 81.35
N SER A 6 -9.51 27.53 81.04
CA SER A 6 -10.85 27.85 80.54
C SER A 6 -11.05 27.24 79.15
N GLY A 7 -11.91 26.24 79.04
CA GLY A 7 -12.31 25.67 77.75
C GLY A 7 -13.19 26.65 76.97
N PHE A 8 -12.79 26.96 75.74
CA PHE A 8 -13.65 27.65 74.77
C PHE A 8 -14.65 26.64 74.19
N THR A 9 -15.95 26.86 74.42
CA THR A 9 -17.01 26.17 73.67
C THR A 9 -17.35 26.99 72.44
N ALA A 10 -17.20 26.40 71.25
CA ALA A 10 -17.59 27.05 69.99
C ALA A 10 -19.13 27.15 69.92
N PRO A 11 -19.71 28.26 69.42
CA PRO A 11 -21.16 28.39 69.28
C PRO A 11 -21.68 27.43 68.19
N ALA A 12 -22.79 26.75 68.46
CA ALA A 12 -23.43 25.83 67.53
C ALA A 12 -23.97 26.56 66.29
N VAL A 13 -23.51 26.18 65.10
CA VAL A 13 -24.01 26.70 63.81
C VAL A 13 -25.39 26.12 63.54
N GLN A 14 -26.43 26.94 63.58
CA GLN A 14 -27.79 26.52 63.19
C GLN A 14 -27.90 26.48 61.65
N LYS A 15 -28.19 25.30 61.09
CA LYS A 15 -28.45 25.16 59.65
C LYS A 15 -29.76 25.89 59.27
N PRO A 16 -29.80 26.68 58.18
CA PRO A 16 -31.01 27.39 57.79
C PRO A 16 -32.12 26.42 57.37
N VAL A 17 -33.35 26.68 57.84
CA VAL A 17 -34.56 25.91 57.52
C VAL A 17 -34.84 26.00 56.02
N GLN A 18 -34.87 24.85 55.34
CA GLN A 18 -35.16 24.80 53.91
C GLN A 18 -36.62 25.16 53.64
N LYS A 19 -36.84 26.25 52.89
CA LYS A 19 -38.15 26.74 52.46
C LYS A 19 -38.71 25.78 51.40
N GLN A 20 -39.80 25.07 51.72
CA GLN A 20 -40.46 24.18 50.76
C GLN A 20 -41.15 25.01 49.66
N LEU A 21 -40.76 24.74 48.41
CA LEU A 21 -41.32 25.41 47.23
C LEU A 21 -42.61 24.71 46.77
N ARG A 22 -43.67 25.50 46.55
CA ARG A 22 -44.94 24.99 46.01
C ARG A 22 -44.84 24.88 44.49
N MET A 23 -45.25 23.73 43.95
CA MET A 23 -45.25 23.48 42.50
C MET A 23 -46.38 24.26 41.83
N ASP A 24 -46.05 24.97 40.75
CA ASP A 24 -47.02 25.66 39.92
C ASP A 24 -47.89 24.65 39.18
N SER A 25 -49.21 24.76 39.36
CA SER A 25 -50.22 23.90 38.72
C SER A 25 -51.00 24.65 37.64
N SER A 26 -50.52 25.82 37.20
CA SER A 26 -51.15 26.61 36.16
C SER A 26 -51.19 25.83 34.83
N LYS A 27 -52.37 25.84 34.18
CA LYS A 27 -52.60 25.08 32.95
C LYS A 27 -51.91 25.80 31.79
N LEU A 28 -50.83 25.21 31.27
CA LEU A 28 -50.08 25.78 30.16
C LEU A 28 -50.91 25.76 28.87
N ILE A 29 -51.26 26.93 28.35
CA ILE A 29 -51.81 27.08 27.00
C ILE A 29 -50.63 27.12 26.04
N LEU A 30 -50.34 26.00 25.36
CA LEU A 30 -49.33 25.98 24.31
C LEU A 30 -49.83 26.75 23.09
N ARG A 31 -49.19 27.88 22.79
CA ARG A 31 -49.39 28.60 21.54
C ARG A 31 -48.68 27.85 20.43
N ASN A 32 -49.42 27.46 19.39
CA ASN A 32 -48.84 26.82 18.21
C ASN A 32 -48.40 27.88 17.20
N PHE A 33 -47.33 27.56 16.47
CA PHE A 33 -46.89 28.41 15.38
C PHE A 33 -47.75 28.16 14.14
N ASP A 34 -48.08 29.25 13.45
CA ASP A 34 -48.77 29.21 12.18
C ASP A 34 -47.79 28.81 11.08
N ALA A 35 -47.92 27.57 10.60
CA ALA A 35 -47.00 26.98 9.63
C ALA A 35 -47.02 27.72 8.28
N GLU A 36 -48.14 28.35 7.91
CA GLU A 36 -48.24 29.10 6.66
C GLU A 36 -47.43 30.39 6.73
N LYS A 37 -47.49 31.09 7.88
CA LYS A 37 -46.69 32.31 8.10
C LYS A 37 -45.19 32.01 8.12
N ILE A 38 -44.77 30.92 8.75
CA ILE A 38 -43.35 30.53 8.78
C ILE A 38 -42.82 30.31 7.36
N LYS A 39 -43.57 29.60 6.50
CA LYS A 39 -43.18 29.40 5.11
C LYS A 39 -43.04 30.72 4.36
N ALA A 40 -44.01 31.62 4.52
CA ALA A 40 -43.97 32.95 3.91
C ALA A 40 -42.73 33.78 4.33
N TYR A 41 -42.24 33.62 5.57
CA TYR A 41 -40.99 34.26 6.00
C TYR A 41 -39.74 33.59 5.45
N THR A 42 -39.79 32.28 5.15
CA THR A 42 -38.63 31.52 4.62
C THR A 42 -38.33 31.86 3.17
N GLU A 43 -39.34 32.32 2.42
CA GLU A 43 -39.22 32.72 1.01
C GLU A 43 -38.70 34.16 0.82
N GLN A 44 -38.67 34.96 1.89
CA GLN A 44 -38.20 36.34 1.83
C GLN A 44 -36.67 36.40 1.81
N THR A 45 -36.11 37.09 0.82
CA THR A 45 -34.66 37.26 0.64
C THR A 45 -33.96 37.91 1.82
N GLU A 46 -34.66 38.75 2.59
CA GLU A 46 -34.16 39.41 3.81
C GLU A 46 -33.80 38.41 4.93
N PHE A 47 -34.37 37.20 4.90
CA PHE A 47 -34.11 36.13 5.85
C PHE A 47 -33.20 35.03 5.28
N SER A 48 -32.58 35.27 4.12
CA SER A 48 -31.59 34.37 3.52
C SER A 48 -30.20 34.62 4.11
N TYR A 49 -29.90 33.98 5.24
CA TYR A 49 -28.56 33.97 5.84
C TYR A 49 -27.63 33.04 5.04
N LYS A 50 -27.25 33.44 3.83
CA LYS A 50 -26.07 32.88 3.17
C LYS A 50 -24.86 33.59 3.75
N GLU A 51 -24.30 33.01 4.80
CA GLU A 51 -22.94 33.35 5.23
C GLU A 51 -22.02 33.03 4.03
N THR A 52 -21.55 34.04 3.31
CA THR A 52 -20.33 33.86 2.51
C THR A 52 -19.24 33.62 3.54
N PRO A 53 -18.68 32.39 3.64
CA PRO A 53 -17.61 32.16 4.58
C PRO A 53 -16.52 33.22 4.32
N PRO A 54 -15.98 33.87 5.36
CA PRO A 54 -14.90 34.84 5.16
C PRO A 54 -13.81 34.17 4.33
N ASP A 55 -13.15 34.91 3.43
CA ASP A 55 -12.00 34.44 2.65
C ASP A 55 -10.92 33.93 3.62
N GLN A 56 -11.09 32.68 4.06
CA GLN A 56 -10.06 31.94 4.74
C GLN A 56 -9.11 31.60 3.61
N ASP A 57 -8.14 32.48 3.40
CA ASP A 57 -6.97 32.19 2.58
C ASP A 57 -6.43 30.83 3.03
N SER A 58 -6.86 29.78 2.34
CA SER A 58 -6.41 28.43 2.60
C SER A 58 -4.90 28.46 2.59
N LEU A 59 -4.25 27.78 3.53
CA LEU A 59 -2.79 27.63 3.52
C LEU A 59 -2.31 27.13 2.16
N TRP A 60 -3.17 26.38 1.46
CA TRP A 60 -3.01 25.97 0.07
C TRP A 60 -3.03 27.12 -0.94
N ALA A 61 -3.97 28.05 -0.82
CA ALA A 61 -4.04 29.24 -1.67
C ALA A 61 -2.83 30.16 -1.43
N ARG A 62 -2.38 30.30 -0.18
CA ARG A 62 -1.17 31.06 0.17
C ARG A 62 0.09 30.43 -0.41
N PHE A 63 0.20 29.11 -0.33
CA PHE A 63 1.31 28.36 -0.91
C PHE A 63 1.40 28.55 -2.43
N TRP A 64 0.31 28.34 -3.16
CA TRP A 64 0.32 28.49 -4.62
C TRP A 64 0.59 29.92 -5.07
N ARG A 65 0.07 30.92 -4.34
CA ARG A 65 0.36 32.34 -4.60
C ARG A 65 1.84 32.66 -4.42
N TRP A 66 2.46 32.17 -3.35
CA TRP A 66 3.91 32.29 -3.14
C TRP A 66 4.71 31.60 -4.23
N PHE A 67 4.33 30.35 -4.58
CA PHE A 67 5.01 29.55 -5.61
C PHE A 67 5.00 30.25 -6.97
N TRP A 68 3.84 30.75 -7.41
CA TRP A 68 3.71 31.43 -8.68
C TRP A 68 4.47 32.75 -8.72
N ASN A 69 4.45 33.53 -7.63
CA ASN A 69 5.24 34.77 -7.55
C ASN A 69 6.75 34.52 -7.62
N TRP A 70 7.24 33.45 -6.97
CA TRP A 70 8.63 33.03 -7.10
C TRP A 70 8.95 32.56 -8.52
N PHE A 71 8.08 31.73 -9.11
CA PHE A 71 8.26 31.18 -10.45
C PHE A 71 8.31 32.26 -11.54
N THR A 72 7.41 33.24 -11.51
CA THR A 72 7.40 34.35 -12.47
C THR A 72 8.58 35.29 -12.27
N GLY A 73 8.95 35.61 -11.03
CA GLY A 73 10.13 36.44 -10.73
C GLY A 73 11.44 35.81 -11.20
N VAL A 74 11.52 34.47 -11.18
CA VAL A 74 12.66 33.72 -11.74
C VAL A 74 12.68 33.75 -13.27
N LEU A 75 11.51 33.71 -13.92
CA LEU A 75 11.37 33.76 -15.39
C LEU A 75 11.60 35.16 -15.98
N GLU A 76 11.25 36.22 -15.25
CA GLU A 76 11.26 37.61 -15.74
C GLU A 76 12.61 38.32 -15.58
N ASN A 77 13.46 37.87 -14.65
CA ASN A 77 14.77 38.48 -14.40
C ASN A 77 15.77 38.22 -15.55
N LYS A 78 15.93 39.22 -16.43
CA LYS A 78 16.75 39.18 -17.66
C LYS A 78 18.27 38.99 -17.45
N THR A 79 18.83 39.24 -16.26
CA THR A 79 20.29 39.29 -16.03
C THR A 79 20.87 38.05 -15.31
N SER A 80 20.13 37.40 -14.41
CA SER A 80 20.49 36.08 -13.86
C SER A 80 19.82 34.92 -14.61
N GLY A 81 19.05 35.25 -15.64
CA GLY A 81 18.10 34.35 -16.30
C GLY A 81 18.71 33.27 -17.19
N THR A 82 19.96 33.37 -17.64
CA THR A 82 20.50 32.37 -18.59
C THR A 82 20.69 30.99 -17.95
N PHE A 83 21.38 30.91 -16.81
CA PHE A 83 21.63 29.63 -16.13
C PHE A 83 20.36 29.01 -15.58
N ILE A 84 19.46 29.84 -15.01
CA ILE A 84 18.22 29.35 -14.43
C ILE A 84 17.23 28.93 -15.53
N LYS A 85 17.17 29.67 -16.65
CA LYS A 85 16.39 29.27 -17.83
C LYS A 85 16.87 27.95 -18.41
N TYR A 86 18.19 27.75 -18.56
CA TYR A 86 18.73 26.46 -18.99
C TYR A 86 18.48 25.36 -17.96
N GLY A 87 18.57 25.67 -16.65
CA GLY A 87 18.22 24.73 -15.58
C GLY A 87 16.77 24.27 -15.63
N ILE A 88 15.83 25.18 -15.88
CA ILE A 88 14.40 24.86 -16.05
C ILE A 88 14.18 24.05 -17.32
N ILE A 89 14.82 24.39 -18.44
CA ILE A 89 14.74 23.62 -19.68
C ILE A 89 15.29 22.20 -19.50
N VAL A 90 16.43 22.05 -18.83
CA VAL A 90 17.02 20.75 -18.51
C VAL A 90 16.13 19.96 -17.56
N ALA A 91 15.55 20.61 -16.55
CA ALA A 91 14.61 19.97 -15.62
C ALA A 91 13.33 19.51 -16.34
N LEU A 92 12.80 20.31 -17.26
CA LEU A 92 11.64 19.96 -18.07
C LEU A 92 11.96 18.82 -19.04
N ALA A 93 13.12 18.86 -19.70
CA ALA A 93 13.58 17.77 -20.55
C ALA A 93 13.79 16.48 -19.75
N ALA A 94 14.35 16.56 -18.54
CA ALA A 94 14.51 15.44 -17.64
C ALA A 94 13.16 14.90 -17.14
N LEU A 95 12.17 15.77 -16.87
CA LEU A 95 10.82 15.37 -16.49
C LEU A 95 10.12 14.64 -17.65
N VAL A 96 10.23 15.16 -18.87
CA VAL A 96 9.66 14.53 -20.08
C VAL A 96 10.34 13.19 -20.34
N ALA A 97 11.67 13.13 -20.25
CA ALA A 97 12.41 11.88 -20.34
C ALA A 97 11.97 10.89 -19.25
N TYR A 98 11.79 11.34 -18.01
CA TYR A 98 11.29 10.53 -16.90
C TYR A 98 9.87 9.98 -17.17
N ILE A 99 8.97 10.80 -17.71
CA ILE A 99 7.61 10.37 -18.09
C ILE A 99 7.66 9.35 -19.23
N ILE A 100 8.48 9.57 -20.26
CA ILE A 100 8.66 8.65 -21.38
C ILE A 100 9.21 7.31 -20.88
N ILE A 101 10.27 7.33 -20.06
CA ILE A 101 10.87 6.15 -19.47
C ILE A 101 9.86 5.37 -18.61
N LYS A 102 9.08 6.09 -17.78
CA LYS A 102 8.00 5.52 -16.97
C LYS A 102 6.85 4.95 -17.81
N ALA A 103 6.49 5.62 -18.91
CA ALA A 103 5.44 5.19 -19.83
C ALA A 103 5.87 3.98 -20.69
N MET A 104 7.15 3.88 -21.02
CA MET A 104 7.75 2.74 -21.73
C MET A 104 7.96 1.52 -20.84
N GLY A 105 7.59 1.57 -19.55
CA GLY A 105 7.82 0.47 -18.60
C GLY A 105 9.30 0.22 -18.28
N LEU A 106 10.19 1.11 -18.72
CA LEU A 106 11.60 1.12 -18.32
C LEU A 106 11.68 1.69 -16.91
N ASP A 107 11.38 0.87 -15.91
CA ASP A 107 11.56 1.25 -14.52
C ASP A 107 13.04 1.63 -14.31
N LEU A 108 13.33 2.91 -14.02
CA LEU A 108 14.65 3.40 -13.57
C LEU A 108 15.12 2.75 -12.24
N LYS A 109 14.37 1.77 -11.75
CA LYS A 109 14.58 0.97 -10.55
C LYS A 109 15.66 -0.10 -10.69
N ILE A 110 16.42 -0.13 -11.79
CA ILE A 110 17.66 -0.91 -11.86
C ILE A 110 18.64 -0.51 -10.73
N PHE A 111 18.46 0.68 -10.13
CA PHE A 111 19.22 1.15 -8.97
C PHE A 111 18.57 0.93 -7.60
N THR A 112 17.33 0.43 -7.53
CA THR A 112 16.66 0.16 -6.25
C THR A 112 16.11 -1.26 -6.28
N GLY A 113 16.82 -2.19 -5.65
CA GLY A 113 16.55 -3.64 -5.59
C GLY A 113 15.26 -4.07 -4.88
N LYS A 114 14.15 -3.38 -5.14
CA LYS A 114 12.81 -3.78 -4.75
C LYS A 114 12.05 -4.14 -6.01
N SER A 115 12.05 -5.44 -6.33
CA SER A 115 11.22 -5.99 -7.39
C SER A 115 9.75 -5.68 -7.08
N LYS A 116 9.03 -5.17 -8.06
CA LYS A 116 7.61 -4.91 -7.96
C LYS A 116 6.92 -6.28 -7.86
N MET A 117 6.21 -6.53 -6.76
CA MET A 117 5.21 -7.59 -6.71
C MET A 117 4.13 -7.19 -7.71
N VAL A 118 4.25 -7.68 -8.94
CA VAL A 118 3.16 -7.63 -9.91
C VAL A 118 2.13 -8.63 -9.38
N GLU A 119 0.97 -8.15 -8.97
CA GLU A 119 -0.19 -9.01 -8.72
C GLU A 119 -0.56 -9.69 -10.05
N ILE A 120 -0.31 -10.99 -10.12
CA ILE A 120 -0.70 -11.84 -11.24
C ILE A 120 -1.99 -12.57 -10.83
N PRO A 121 -2.99 -12.71 -11.71
CA PRO A 121 -4.13 -13.58 -11.47
C PRO A 121 -3.63 -15.02 -11.45
N TYR A 122 -3.40 -15.54 -10.25
CA TYR A 122 -2.49 -16.66 -10.00
C TYR A 122 -3.17 -18.01 -9.77
N SER A 123 -4.50 -18.06 -9.75
CA SER A 123 -5.21 -19.18 -9.13
C SER A 123 -5.61 -20.33 -10.05
N GLU A 124 -5.87 -20.10 -11.34
CA GLU A 124 -6.60 -21.10 -12.13
C GLU A 124 -5.72 -22.11 -12.88
N SER A 125 -4.52 -21.73 -13.33
CA SER A 125 -3.67 -22.63 -14.15
C SER A 125 -2.73 -23.54 -13.35
N LEU A 126 -2.76 -23.48 -12.02
CA LEU A 126 -1.84 -24.24 -11.15
C LEU A 126 -2.37 -25.60 -10.72
N GLU A 127 -3.69 -25.80 -10.74
CA GLU A 127 -4.31 -27.06 -10.35
C GLU A 127 -3.98 -28.20 -11.33
N ASN A 128 -3.54 -27.88 -12.54
CA ASN A 128 -3.07 -28.87 -13.51
C ASN A 128 -1.78 -28.43 -14.19
N ILE A 129 -0.65 -28.91 -13.68
CA ILE A 129 0.67 -28.65 -14.27
C ILE A 129 0.79 -29.09 -15.74
N HIS A 130 -0.08 -29.97 -16.23
CA HIS A 130 -0.03 -30.46 -17.62
C HIS A 130 -0.61 -29.46 -18.63
N GLU A 131 -1.46 -28.53 -18.18
CA GLU A 131 -2.09 -27.52 -19.05
C GLU A 131 -1.23 -26.27 -19.21
N ILE A 132 -0.18 -26.12 -18.40
CA ILE A 132 0.70 -24.96 -18.41
C ILE A 132 1.62 -25.01 -19.64
N ASN A 133 1.55 -23.98 -20.48
CA ASN A 133 2.57 -23.74 -21.50
C ASN A 133 3.84 -23.13 -20.88
N PHE A 134 4.69 -23.98 -20.32
CA PHE A 134 5.91 -23.56 -19.64
C PHE A 134 6.84 -22.70 -20.50
N SER A 135 6.94 -22.97 -21.80
CA SER A 135 7.80 -22.18 -22.69
C SER A 135 7.32 -20.73 -22.77
N GLY A 136 6.04 -20.52 -23.13
CA GLY A 136 5.46 -19.20 -23.26
C GLY A 136 5.39 -18.44 -21.93
N GLU A 137 5.04 -19.12 -20.83
CA GLU A 137 4.98 -18.48 -19.51
C GLU A 137 6.37 -18.11 -18.98
N LEU A 138 7.40 -18.92 -19.24
CA LEU A 138 8.76 -18.60 -18.84
C LEU A 138 9.31 -17.40 -19.64
N ASP A 139 9.05 -17.35 -20.95
CA ASP A 139 9.45 -16.22 -21.80
C ASP A 139 8.76 -14.92 -21.36
N LYS A 140 7.47 -14.98 -21.02
CA LYS A 140 6.74 -13.84 -20.44
C LYS A 140 7.33 -13.41 -19.10
N ALA A 141 7.65 -14.34 -18.21
CA ALA A 141 8.25 -14.04 -16.91
C ALA A 141 9.61 -13.34 -17.07
N ILE A 142 10.43 -13.79 -18.02
CA ILE A 142 11.72 -13.18 -18.34
C ILE A 142 11.53 -11.79 -18.95
N ALA A 143 10.63 -11.63 -19.93
CA ALA A 143 10.39 -10.37 -20.61
C ALA A 143 9.85 -9.28 -19.66
N THR A 144 9.06 -9.68 -18.66
CA THR A 144 8.52 -8.78 -17.64
C THR A 144 9.46 -8.54 -16.46
N GLY A 145 10.63 -9.20 -16.44
CA GLY A 145 11.58 -9.13 -15.32
C GLY A 145 11.09 -9.80 -14.03
N ASN A 146 10.02 -10.61 -14.10
CA ASN A 146 9.50 -11.36 -12.97
C ASN A 146 10.26 -12.68 -12.80
N TYR A 147 11.52 -12.57 -12.39
CA TYR A 147 12.40 -13.73 -12.23
C TYR A 147 11.93 -14.69 -11.12
N ARG A 148 11.25 -14.19 -10.08
CA ARG A 148 10.67 -15.02 -9.02
C ARG A 148 9.59 -15.96 -9.58
N LEU A 149 8.72 -15.45 -10.45
CA LEU A 149 7.76 -16.28 -11.19
C LEU A 149 8.48 -17.27 -12.11
N GLY A 150 9.54 -16.82 -12.79
CA GLY A 150 10.36 -17.70 -13.63
C GLY A 150 10.91 -18.90 -12.87
N VAL A 151 11.45 -18.70 -11.66
CA VAL A 151 11.96 -19.79 -10.81
C VAL A 151 10.84 -20.75 -10.43
N ARG A 152 9.66 -20.23 -10.10
CA ARG A 152 8.51 -21.10 -9.82
C ARG A 152 8.07 -21.92 -11.03
N LEU A 153 8.05 -21.33 -12.22
CA LEU A 153 7.72 -22.05 -13.45
C LEU A 153 8.75 -23.14 -13.75
N LEU A 154 10.04 -22.87 -13.52
CA LEU A 154 11.11 -23.88 -13.65
C LEU A 154 10.92 -25.04 -12.68
N TYR A 155 10.55 -24.76 -11.43
CA TYR A 155 10.28 -25.79 -10.42
C TYR A 155 9.08 -26.66 -10.79
N LEU A 156 7.95 -26.05 -11.16
CA LEU A 156 6.75 -26.76 -11.61
C LEU A 156 7.02 -27.59 -12.88
N HIS A 157 7.85 -27.07 -13.80
CA HIS A 157 8.27 -27.80 -14.98
C HIS A 157 9.11 -29.03 -14.61
N ALA A 158 10.02 -28.92 -13.65
CA ALA A 158 10.79 -30.07 -13.16
C ALA A 158 9.88 -31.14 -12.52
N LEU A 159 8.89 -30.74 -11.72
CA LEU A 159 7.88 -31.67 -11.20
C LEU A 159 7.11 -32.37 -12.33
N LYS A 160 6.68 -31.61 -13.35
CA LYS A 160 6.02 -32.20 -14.53
C LYS A 160 6.90 -33.23 -15.23
N VAL A 161 8.15 -32.90 -15.51
CA VAL A 161 9.09 -33.83 -16.16
C VAL A 161 9.25 -35.10 -15.32
N MET A 162 9.46 -34.98 -14.01
CA MET A 162 9.59 -36.15 -13.14
C MET A 162 8.31 -36.99 -13.10
N ASN A 163 7.13 -36.36 -13.10
CA ASN A 163 5.84 -37.03 -13.16
C ASN A 163 5.64 -37.77 -14.51
N ASP A 164 5.96 -37.11 -15.62
CA ASP A 164 5.91 -37.70 -16.97
C ASP A 164 6.85 -38.92 -17.07
N HIS A 165 7.98 -38.90 -16.37
CA HIS A 165 8.91 -40.02 -16.24
C HIS A 165 8.55 -41.04 -15.15
N GLN A 166 7.39 -40.92 -14.52
CA GLN A 166 6.90 -41.80 -13.44
C GLN A 166 7.86 -41.90 -12.24
N LEU A 167 8.69 -40.87 -12.02
CA LEU A 167 9.61 -40.79 -10.88
C LEU A 167 8.92 -40.31 -9.61
N ILE A 168 7.84 -39.54 -9.77
CA ILE A 168 6.98 -39.03 -8.71
C ILE A 168 5.52 -39.17 -9.13
N ASN A 169 4.60 -39.06 -8.18
CA ASN A 169 3.17 -38.94 -8.43
C ASN A 169 2.69 -37.54 -8.04
N TRP A 170 2.57 -36.65 -9.01
CA TRP A 170 2.24 -35.25 -8.77
C TRP A 170 0.81 -35.05 -8.24
N GLN A 171 0.68 -34.28 -7.15
CA GLN A 171 -0.60 -33.88 -6.55
C GLN A 171 -0.49 -32.47 -5.96
N PRO A 172 -1.45 -31.57 -6.20
CA PRO A 172 -1.35 -30.18 -5.74
C PRO A 172 -1.27 -30.04 -4.21
N GLU A 173 -1.78 -31.01 -3.44
CA GLU A 173 -1.77 -30.97 -1.97
C GLU A 173 -0.45 -31.45 -1.33
N LYS A 174 0.46 -32.04 -2.12
CA LYS A 174 1.73 -32.55 -1.59
C LYS A 174 2.74 -31.43 -1.32
N THR A 175 3.50 -31.60 -0.24
CA THR A 175 4.62 -30.71 0.09
C THR A 175 5.82 -31.01 -0.79
N ASN A 176 6.70 -30.02 -0.98
CA ASN A 176 7.94 -30.18 -1.75
C ASN A 176 8.82 -31.32 -1.23
N GLN A 177 8.86 -31.49 0.09
CA GLN A 177 9.63 -32.53 0.76
C GLN A 177 9.15 -33.94 0.36
N ILE A 178 7.83 -34.13 0.21
CA ILE A 178 7.27 -35.42 -0.23
C ILE A 178 7.81 -35.79 -1.63
N TYR A 179 7.92 -34.83 -2.54
CA TYR A 179 8.49 -35.09 -3.87
C TYR A 179 9.96 -35.49 -3.85
N ILE A 180 10.76 -34.94 -2.93
CA ILE A 180 12.15 -35.37 -2.73
C ILE A 180 12.19 -36.82 -2.24
N GLU A 181 11.32 -37.18 -1.30
CA GLU A 181 11.27 -38.51 -0.70
C GLU A 181 10.79 -39.61 -1.67
N GLU A 182 9.94 -39.27 -2.64
CA GLU A 182 9.48 -40.18 -3.69
C GLU A 182 10.59 -40.61 -4.65
N LEU A 183 11.62 -39.78 -4.85
CA LEU A 183 12.72 -40.10 -5.76
C LEU A 183 13.58 -41.24 -5.23
N THR A 184 13.58 -42.38 -5.92
CA THR A 184 14.36 -43.57 -5.50
C THR A 184 15.85 -43.46 -5.78
N ASP A 185 16.25 -42.74 -6.83
CA ASP A 185 17.66 -42.52 -7.21
C ASP A 185 18.32 -41.51 -6.25
N PRO A 186 19.35 -41.90 -5.48
CA PRO A 186 19.98 -41.03 -4.49
C PRO A 186 20.70 -39.82 -5.11
N VAL A 187 21.20 -39.92 -6.34
CA VAL A 187 21.86 -38.81 -7.03
C VAL A 187 20.83 -37.77 -7.46
N LYS A 188 19.73 -38.22 -8.08
CA LYS A 188 18.63 -37.33 -8.47
C LYS A 188 17.95 -36.70 -7.25
N ARG A 189 17.75 -37.48 -6.19
CA ARG A 189 17.18 -37.00 -4.92
C ARG A 189 18.01 -35.86 -4.34
N LYS A 190 19.33 -36.03 -4.26
CA LYS A 190 20.23 -35.00 -3.74
C LYS A 190 20.16 -33.73 -4.59
N HIS A 191 20.29 -33.87 -5.91
CA HIS A 191 20.26 -32.72 -6.83
C HIS A 191 18.91 -31.98 -6.77
N PHE A 192 17.80 -32.71 -6.77
CA PHE A 192 16.47 -32.11 -6.66
C PHE A 192 16.23 -31.45 -5.29
N GLY A 193 16.81 -31.99 -4.22
CA GLY A 193 16.79 -31.36 -2.89
C GLY A 193 17.52 -30.01 -2.86
N GLU A 194 18.67 -29.90 -3.53
CA GLU A 194 19.40 -28.63 -3.68
C GLU A 194 18.56 -27.60 -4.45
N LEU A 195 17.96 -28.00 -5.58
CA LEU A 195 17.05 -27.15 -6.36
C LEU A 195 15.80 -26.74 -5.58
N THR A 196 15.21 -27.66 -4.81
CA THR A 196 14.04 -27.37 -3.97
C THR A 196 14.38 -26.35 -2.90
N THR A 197 15.54 -26.50 -2.25
CA THR A 197 16.02 -25.54 -1.25
C THR A 197 16.17 -24.15 -1.88
N GLN A 198 16.85 -24.05 -3.03
CA GLN A 198 17.01 -22.78 -3.76
C GLN A 198 15.66 -22.16 -4.14
N PHE A 199 14.72 -22.98 -4.66
CA PHE A 199 13.36 -22.55 -4.96
C PHE A 199 12.65 -22.02 -3.71
N GLU A 200 12.69 -22.72 -2.58
CA GLU A 200 12.02 -22.30 -1.35
C GLU A 200 12.59 -20.99 -0.81
N TYR A 201 13.90 -20.80 -0.85
CA TYR A 201 14.53 -19.54 -0.46
C TYR A 201 14.10 -18.37 -1.36
N ILE A 202 14.00 -18.56 -2.68
CA ILE A 202 13.60 -17.50 -3.62
C ILE A 202 12.09 -17.26 -3.57
N TRP A 203 11.30 -18.31 -3.43
CA TRP A 203 9.85 -18.23 -3.53
C TRP A 203 9.17 -17.91 -2.21
N TYR A 204 9.61 -18.47 -1.08
CA TYR A 204 9.03 -18.17 0.23
C TYR A 204 9.87 -17.18 1.04
N GLY A 205 11.16 -17.06 0.73
CA GLY A 205 12.01 -16.02 1.31
C GLY A 205 11.80 -14.65 0.67
N GLU A 206 12.21 -13.61 1.38
CA GLU A 206 12.33 -12.23 0.88
C GLU A 206 13.62 -12.03 0.07
N PHE A 207 14.05 -13.05 -0.69
CA PHE A 207 15.30 -13.02 -1.44
C PHE A 207 15.09 -12.38 -2.81
N PHE A 208 15.82 -11.30 -3.08
CA PHE A 208 15.80 -10.66 -4.39
C PHE A 208 16.61 -11.46 -5.39
N ILE A 209 16.00 -11.79 -6.53
CA ILE A 209 16.65 -12.46 -7.64
C ILE A 209 16.73 -11.51 -8.85
N ASN A 210 17.94 -11.32 -9.36
CA ASN A 210 18.22 -10.54 -10.57
C ASN A 210 18.34 -11.45 -11.80
N LYS A 211 18.62 -10.84 -12.95
CA LYS A 211 18.73 -11.56 -14.24
C LYS A 211 19.87 -12.56 -14.24
N GLU A 212 21.01 -12.19 -13.64
CA GLU A 212 22.23 -12.96 -13.63
C GLU A 212 22.05 -14.23 -12.77
N SER A 213 21.59 -14.07 -11.53
CA SER A 213 21.29 -15.19 -10.63
C SER A 213 20.15 -16.05 -11.16
N PHE A 214 19.16 -15.46 -11.85
CA PHE A 214 18.12 -16.24 -12.53
C PHE A 214 18.69 -17.13 -13.63
N ALA A 215 19.64 -16.64 -14.42
CA ALA A 215 20.27 -17.44 -15.47
C ALA A 215 21.05 -18.64 -14.91
N GLU A 216 21.68 -18.48 -13.74
CA GLU A 216 22.33 -19.59 -13.01
C GLU A 216 21.30 -20.61 -12.54
N VAL A 217 20.25 -20.18 -11.83
CA VAL A 217 19.16 -21.05 -11.38
C VAL A 217 18.56 -21.82 -12.56
N LYS A 218 18.27 -21.12 -13.66
CA LYS A 218 17.73 -21.73 -14.89
C LYS A 218 18.64 -22.83 -15.43
N LYS A 219 19.95 -22.59 -15.45
CA LYS A 219 20.94 -23.57 -15.91
C LYS A 219 20.95 -24.82 -15.03
N ASP A 220 20.81 -24.67 -13.71
CA ASP A 220 20.77 -25.80 -12.79
C ASP A 220 19.52 -26.66 -13.03
N PHE A 221 18.35 -26.03 -13.21
CA PHE A 221 17.10 -26.72 -13.57
C PHE A 221 17.17 -27.39 -14.96
N ASP A 222 17.77 -26.75 -15.95
CA ASP A 222 17.94 -27.32 -17.29
C ASP A 222 18.88 -28.53 -17.25
N THR A 223 19.96 -28.46 -16.46
CA THR A 223 20.91 -29.56 -16.24
C THR A 223 20.21 -30.75 -15.58
N PHE A 224 19.41 -30.52 -14.54
CA PHE A 224 18.62 -31.55 -13.88
C PHE A 224 17.63 -32.25 -14.83
N ASN A 225 16.93 -31.48 -15.66
CA ASN A 225 15.97 -31.99 -16.63
C ASN A 225 16.62 -32.64 -17.88
N GLY A 226 17.96 -32.63 -17.98
CA GLY A 226 18.69 -33.16 -19.14
C GLY A 226 18.55 -32.33 -20.41
N ARG A 227 18.07 -31.08 -20.33
CA ARG A 227 18.12 -30.13 -21.44
C ARG A 227 19.53 -29.55 -21.50
N ARG A 228 20.37 -30.06 -22.41
CA ARG A 228 21.60 -29.36 -22.75
C ARG A 228 21.22 -28.06 -23.46
N THR A 229 21.63 -26.94 -22.86
CA THR A 229 21.62 -25.59 -23.46
C THR A 229 22.35 -25.57 -24.79
#